data_AF-A0A9D4WIE3-F1
#
_entry.id   AF-A0A9D4WIE3-F1
#
_cell.length_a   1.000
_cell.length_b   1.000
_cell.length_c   1.000
_cell.angle_alpha   90.00
_cell.angle_beta   90.00
_cell.angle_gamma   90.00
#
_symmetry.space_group_name_H-M   'P 1'
#
loop_
_entity.id
_entity.type
_entity.pdbx_description
1 polymer ?
#
loop_
_entity_poly.entity_id
_entity_poly.type
_entity_poly.pdbx_seq_one_letter_code
_entity_poly.pdbx_strand_id
1 'polypeptide(L)'
;SSLSDTLKDYSKWIGKSPRDNNERLKIQEQEYRRLQVMTLLKNEELVFSYILAQKNEQIAEVRNINLELEENLTKLETDNQLWRKIAYENESMVLSLNNALEVMKRKRCYYPEDIESCCDMKVVEEETAENVIVCHEITTSINMICKGCHLNESTFLFLPCRHLCSCKACEHSLKACP
;
A
#
# COMPACT_ATOMS: atom_id res chain seq x y z
N SER A 1 57.27 -90.26 37.05
CA SER A 1 56.08 -89.38 37.16
C SER A 1 56.42 -87.91 36.96
N SER A 2 57.38 -87.32 37.69
CA SER A 2 57.74 -85.89 37.62
C SER A 2 57.93 -85.26 36.22
N LEU A 3 58.64 -85.93 35.29
CA LEU A 3 58.86 -85.40 33.91
C LEU A 3 57.58 -85.32 33.07
N SER A 4 56.65 -86.25 33.28
CA SER A 4 55.36 -86.29 32.56
C SER A 4 54.46 -85.15 33.01
N ASP A 5 54.47 -84.85 34.31
CA ASP A 5 53.70 -83.75 34.90
C ASP A 5 54.25 -82.40 34.40
N THR A 6 55.57 -82.22 34.35
CA THR A 6 56.18 -80.99 33.81
C THR A 6 55.89 -80.77 32.32
N LEU A 7 55.82 -81.82 31.51
CA LEU A 7 55.48 -81.73 30.08
C LEU A 7 54.01 -81.37 29.87
N LYS A 8 53.10 -81.90 30.71
CA LYS A 8 51.69 -81.51 30.71
C LYS A 8 51.50 -80.05 31.07
N ASP A 9 52.22 -79.57 32.09
CA ASP A 9 52.15 -78.17 32.51
C ASP A 9 52.69 -77.22 31.45
N TYR A 10 53.82 -77.57 30.81
CA TYR A 10 54.36 -76.80 29.68
C TYR A 10 53.40 -76.77 28.49
N SER A 11 52.83 -77.92 28.09
CA SER A 11 51.86 -77.98 26.99
C SER A 11 50.62 -77.14 27.27
N LYS A 12 50.10 -77.20 28.50
CA LYS A 12 48.97 -76.38 28.97
C LYS A 12 49.31 -74.89 28.94
N TRP A 13 50.51 -74.51 29.36
CA TRP A 13 50.97 -73.12 29.36
C TRP A 13 51.17 -72.57 27.92
N ILE A 14 51.78 -73.35 27.03
CA ILE A 14 51.98 -73.00 25.61
C ILE A 14 50.65 -72.75 24.90
N GLY A 15 49.59 -73.49 25.22
CA GLY A 15 48.26 -73.26 24.65
C GLY A 15 47.50 -72.09 25.29
N LYS A 16 47.68 -71.88 26.59
CA LYS A 16 46.92 -70.87 27.36
C LYS A 16 47.46 -69.46 27.15
N SER A 17 48.78 -69.26 27.20
CA SER A 17 49.36 -67.91 27.11
C SER A 17 49.01 -67.17 25.80
N PRO A 18 49.12 -67.78 24.60
CA PRO A 18 48.72 -67.13 23.35
C PRO A 18 47.21 -66.88 23.25
N ARG A 19 46.40 -67.78 23.83
CA ARG A 19 44.93 -67.64 23.85
C ARG A 19 44.51 -66.45 24.70
N ASP A 20 45.00 -66.37 25.93
CA ASP A 20 44.72 -65.27 26.85
C ASP A 20 45.22 -63.93 26.26
N ASN A 21 46.37 -63.93 25.57
CA ASN A 21 46.89 -62.74 24.88
C ASN A 21 46.00 -62.31 23.70
N ASN A 22 45.52 -63.26 22.89
CA ASN A 22 44.61 -62.97 21.78
C ASN A 22 43.26 -62.43 22.29
N GLU A 23 42.71 -62.99 23.36
CA GLU A 23 41.49 -62.49 24.00
C GLU A 23 41.66 -61.05 24.50
N ARG A 24 42.79 -60.74 25.15
CA ARG A 24 43.12 -59.36 25.58
C ARG A 24 43.20 -58.38 24.41
N LEU A 25 43.87 -58.77 23.32
CA LEU A 25 44.01 -57.93 22.12
C LEU A 25 42.64 -57.64 21.48
N LYS A 26 41.75 -58.64 21.41
CA LYS A 26 40.39 -58.45 20.89
C LYS A 26 39.58 -57.45 21.71
N ILE A 27 39.66 -57.53 23.05
CA ILE A 27 38.98 -56.58 23.94
C ILE A 27 39.53 -55.16 23.74
N GLN A 28 40.86 -55.00 23.67
CA GLN A 28 41.47 -53.69 23.45
C GLN A 28 41.09 -53.09 22.10
N GLU A 29 41.06 -53.90 21.04
CA GLU A 29 40.62 -53.47 19.72
C GLU A 29 39.16 -53.03 19.74
N GLN A 30 38.29 -53.80 20.40
CA GLN A 30 36.88 -53.46 20.53
C GLN A 30 36.66 -52.16 21.32
N GLU A 31 37.37 -51.96 22.43
CA GLU A 31 37.30 -50.71 23.19
C GLU A 31 37.84 -49.53 22.40
N TYR A 32 38.93 -49.70 21.66
CA TYR A 32 39.46 -48.65 20.78
C TYR A 32 38.44 -48.25 19.71
N ARG A 33 37.83 -49.23 19.02
CA ARG A 33 36.76 -48.98 18.04
C ARG A 33 35.57 -48.27 18.69
N ARG A 34 35.15 -48.70 19.89
CA ARG A 34 34.04 -48.09 20.63
C ARG A 34 34.33 -46.62 20.96
N LEU A 35 35.52 -46.32 21.47
CA LEU A 35 35.93 -44.95 21.78
C LEU A 35 36.03 -44.07 20.53
N GLN A 36 36.55 -44.61 19.42
CA GLN A 36 36.63 -43.90 18.17
C GLN A 36 35.24 -43.51 17.63
N VAL A 37 34.30 -44.47 17.63
CA VAL A 37 32.91 -44.21 17.20
C VAL A 37 32.24 -43.18 18.11
N MET A 38 32.38 -43.30 19.43
CA MET A 38 31.82 -42.32 20.37
C MET A 38 32.37 -40.91 20.13
N THR A 39 33.67 -40.79 19.85
CA THR A 39 34.29 -39.50 19.60
C THR A 39 33.78 -38.86 18.32
N LEU A 40 33.65 -39.65 17.24
CA LEU A 40 33.09 -39.17 15.98
C LEU A 40 31.64 -38.69 16.15
N LEU A 41 30.79 -39.50 16.80
CA LEU A 41 29.40 -39.15 17.05
C LEU A 41 29.27 -37.85 17.86
N LYS A 42 30.10 -37.68 18.90
CA LYS A 42 30.08 -36.46 19.70
C LYS A 42 30.50 -35.23 18.89
N ASN A 43 31.51 -35.37 18.03
CA ASN A 43 31.92 -34.28 17.16
C ASN A 43 30.83 -33.90 16.17
N GLU A 44 30.18 -34.89 15.55
CA GLU A 44 29.05 -34.67 14.65
C GLU A 44 27.87 -34.02 15.39
N GLU A 45 27.52 -34.49 16.58
CA GLU A 45 26.45 -33.92 17.40
C GLU A 45 26.70 -32.44 17.72
N LEU A 46 27.95 -32.07 18.05
CA LEU A 46 28.33 -30.68 18.28
C LEU A 46 28.16 -29.82 17.02
N VAL A 47 28.61 -30.32 15.86
CA VAL A 47 28.47 -29.60 14.59
C VAL A 47 27.00 -29.44 14.21
N PHE A 48 26.20 -30.50 14.32
CA PHE A 48 24.76 -30.43 14.03
C PHE A 48 24.04 -29.49 14.99
N SER A 49 24.35 -29.54 16.29
CA SER A 49 23.76 -28.65 17.29
C SER A 49 24.02 -27.18 16.95
N TYR A 50 25.25 -26.84 16.60
CA TYR A 50 25.62 -25.49 16.17
C TYR A 50 24.83 -25.02 14.93
N ILE A 51 24.80 -25.86 13.89
CA ILE A 51 24.09 -25.52 12.63
C ILE A 51 22.58 -25.36 12.89
N LEU A 52 21.99 -26.26 13.70
CA LEU A 52 20.56 -26.19 14.05
C LEU A 52 20.25 -24.91 14.83
N ALA A 53 21.10 -24.52 15.78
CA ALA A 53 20.93 -23.27 16.51
C ALA A 53 20.95 -22.06 15.57
N GLN A 54 21.94 -21.99 14.66
CA GLN A 54 22.05 -20.92 13.68
C GLN A 54 20.83 -20.86 12.75
N LYS A 55 20.32 -22.01 12.30
CA LYS A 55 19.13 -22.06 11.45
C LYS A 55 17.86 -21.67 12.19
N ASN A 56 17.72 -22.07 13.45
CA ASN A 56 16.60 -21.66 14.29
C ASN A 56 16.60 -20.15 14.54
N GLU A 57 17.77 -19.53 14.70
CA GLU A 57 17.91 -18.08 14.82
C GLU A 57 17.46 -17.36 13.53
N GLN A 58 17.91 -17.82 12.35
CA GLN A 58 17.45 -17.28 11.06
C GLN A 58 15.93 -17.43 10.89
N ILE A 59 15.36 -18.57 11.30
CA ILE A 59 13.91 -18.79 11.27
C ILE A 59 13.19 -17.82 12.22
N ALA A 60 13.74 -17.59 13.41
CA ALA A 60 13.15 -16.66 14.38
C ALA A 60 13.18 -15.20 13.87
N GLU A 61 14.27 -14.79 13.22
CA GLU A 61 14.40 -13.47 12.60
C GLU A 61 13.33 -13.24 11.52
N VAL A 62 13.21 -14.18 10.57
CA VAL A 62 12.21 -14.08 9.50
C VAL A 62 10.79 -14.11 10.08
N ARG A 63 10.53 -14.90 11.13
CA ARG A 63 9.23 -14.89 11.81
C ARG A 63 8.91 -13.53 12.43
N ASN A 64 9.88 -12.89 13.07
CA ASN A 64 9.68 -11.56 13.67
C ASN A 64 9.35 -10.52 12.59
N ILE A 65 10.10 -10.53 11.48
CA ILE A 65 9.83 -9.65 10.34
C ILE A 65 8.44 -9.89 9.77
N ASN A 66 8.03 -11.16 9.60
CA ASN A 66 6.69 -11.47 9.11
C ASN A 66 5.59 -10.97 10.05
N LEU A 67 5.75 -11.11 11.37
CA LEU A 67 4.80 -10.60 12.35
C LEU A 67 4.68 -9.07 12.26
N GLU A 68 5.80 -8.36 12.19
CA GLU A 68 5.80 -6.90 12.05
C GLU A 68 5.13 -6.46 10.73
N LEU A 69 5.36 -7.19 9.64
CA LEU A 69 4.71 -6.93 8.36
C LEU A 69 3.20 -7.15 8.44
N GLU A 70 2.73 -8.24 9.08
CA GLU A 70 1.30 -8.53 9.26
C GLU A 70 0.61 -7.46 10.12
N GLU A 71 1.24 -7.03 11.21
CA GLU A 71 0.75 -5.94 12.06
C GLU A 71 0.65 -4.61 11.29
N ASN A 72 1.67 -4.30 10.48
CA ASN A 72 1.65 -3.10 9.63
C ASN A 72 0.57 -3.18 8.55
N LEU A 73 0.36 -4.34 7.95
CA LEU A 73 -0.64 -4.56 6.90
C LEU A 73 -2.05 -4.35 7.47
N THR A 74 -2.35 -4.99 8.60
CA THR A 74 -3.66 -4.84 9.28
C THR A 74 -3.91 -3.39 9.69
N LYS A 75 -2.91 -2.69 10.22
CA LYS A 75 -3.01 -1.26 10.55
C LYS A 75 -3.33 -0.43 9.31
N LEU A 76 -2.58 -0.60 8.22
CA LEU A 76 -2.81 0.13 6.97
C LEU A 76 -4.20 -0.15 6.38
N GLU A 77 -4.69 -1.39 6.48
CA GLU A 77 -6.05 -1.74 6.05
C GLU A 77 -7.11 -1.00 6.87
N THR A 78 -6.96 -0.97 8.19
CA THR A 78 -7.89 -0.24 9.07
C THR A 78 -7.88 1.27 8.80
N ASP A 79 -6.69 1.86 8.63
CA ASP A 79 -6.52 3.27 8.30
C ASP A 79 -7.16 3.58 6.94
N ASN A 80 -6.93 2.72 5.93
CA ASN A 80 -7.53 2.89 4.60
C ASN A 80 -9.06 2.87 4.65
N GLN A 81 -9.64 1.92 5.39
CA GLN A 81 -11.09 1.84 5.57
C GLN A 81 -11.64 3.10 6.27
N LEU A 82 -10.95 3.60 7.29
CA LEU A 82 -11.33 4.82 7.99
C LEU A 82 -11.29 6.04 7.05
N TRP A 83 -10.22 6.19 6.27
CA TRP A 83 -10.10 7.29 5.31
C TRP A 83 -11.15 7.22 4.20
N ARG A 84 -11.46 6.02 3.70
CA ARG A 84 -12.55 5.82 2.73
C ARG A 84 -13.90 6.21 3.30
N LYS A 85 -14.18 5.89 4.56
CA LYS A 85 -15.42 6.28 5.24
C LYS A 85 -15.52 7.80 5.36
N ILE A 86 -14.46 8.46 5.81
CA ILE A 86 -14.41 9.92 5.91
C ILE A 86 -14.60 10.58 4.53
N ALA A 87 -13.95 10.06 3.49
CA ALA A 87 -14.11 10.56 2.13
C ALA A 87 -15.57 10.46 1.67
N TYR A 88 -16.21 9.30 1.88
CA TYR A 88 -17.62 9.10 1.53
C TYR A 88 -18.57 10.05 2.29
N GLU A 89 -18.35 10.23 3.61
CA GLU A 89 -19.15 11.16 4.42
C GLU A 89 -18.99 12.61 3.93
N ASN A 90 -17.76 13.01 3.60
CA ASN A 90 -17.47 14.34 3.04
C ASN A 90 -18.13 14.52 1.67
N GLU A 91 -18.05 13.54 0.78
CA GLU A 91 -18.71 13.57 -0.53
C GLU A 91 -20.23 13.70 -0.38
N SER A 92 -20.85 12.92 0.51
CA SER A 92 -22.28 13.01 0.82
C SER A 92 -22.67 14.40 1.34
N MET A 93 -21.86 14.99 2.23
CA MET A 93 -22.07 16.34 2.74
C MET A 93 -21.99 17.39 1.63
N VAL A 94 -20.97 17.32 0.77
CA VAL A 94 -20.80 18.22 -0.37
C VAL A 94 -21.99 18.12 -1.33
N LEU A 95 -22.45 16.90 -1.64
CA LEU A 95 -23.63 16.69 -2.48
C LEU A 95 -24.89 17.29 -1.87
N SER A 96 -25.11 17.10 -0.57
CA SER A 96 -26.25 17.68 0.16
C SER A 96 -26.22 19.22 0.11
N LEU A 97 -25.05 19.81 0.38
CA LEU A 97 -24.85 21.27 0.32
C LEU A 97 -25.06 21.81 -1.10
N ASN A 98 -24.51 21.14 -2.11
CA ASN A 98 -24.68 21.53 -3.50
C ASN A 98 -26.15 21.49 -3.93
N ASN A 99 -26.87 20.42 -3.56
CA ASN A 99 -28.31 20.31 -3.79
C ASN A 99 -29.09 21.45 -3.11
N ALA A 100 -28.75 21.80 -1.87
CA ALA A 100 -29.37 22.91 -1.15
C ALA A 100 -29.12 24.26 -1.84
N LEU A 101 -27.89 24.49 -2.34
CA LEU A 101 -27.55 25.68 -3.11
C LEU A 101 -28.36 25.77 -4.42
N GLU A 102 -28.50 24.67 -5.15
CA GLU A 102 -29.30 24.62 -6.38
C GLU A 102 -30.78 24.92 -6.12
N VAL A 103 -31.35 24.40 -5.03
CA VAL A 103 -32.73 24.74 -4.62
C VAL A 103 -32.88 26.23 -4.32
N MET A 104 -31.92 26.84 -3.60
CA MET A 104 -31.95 28.27 -3.31
C MET A 104 -31.80 29.14 -4.57
N LYS A 105 -30.93 28.75 -5.51
CA LYS A 105 -30.81 29.42 -6.82
C LYS A 105 -32.15 29.40 -7.55
N ARG A 106 -32.80 28.23 -7.65
CA ARG A 106 -34.13 28.10 -8.29
C ARG A 106 -35.21 28.93 -7.59
N LYS A 107 -35.21 28.99 -6.25
CA LYS A 107 -36.17 29.83 -5.49
C LYS A 107 -35.95 31.32 -5.70
N ARG A 108 -34.70 31.77 -5.90
CA ARG A 108 -34.40 33.16 -6.26
C ARG A 108 -34.92 33.52 -7.66
N CYS A 109 -35.02 32.55 -8.56
CA CYS A 109 -35.65 32.72 -9.88
C CYS A 109 -37.20 32.77 -9.84
N TYR A 110 -37.84 32.61 -8.67
CA TYR A 110 -39.30 32.62 -8.51
C TYR A 110 -39.86 33.94 -7.93
N TYR A 111 -39.01 34.94 -7.68
CA TYR A 111 -39.47 36.32 -7.46
C TYR A 111 -39.40 37.06 -8.81
N PRO A 112 -40.54 37.38 -9.44
CA PRO A 112 -40.58 38.14 -10.68
C PRO A 112 -40.45 39.62 -10.34
N GLU A 113 -39.22 40.08 -10.11
CA GLU A 113 -38.88 41.49 -10.27
C GLU A 113 -37.79 41.57 -11.35
N ASP A 114 -38.27 41.66 -12.59
CA ASP A 114 -37.69 42.37 -13.74
C ASP A 114 -36.16 42.28 -13.93
N ILE A 115 -35.61 41.06 -14.04
CA ILE A 115 -34.34 40.85 -14.74
C ILE A 115 -34.47 39.62 -15.65
N GLU A 116 -34.75 39.90 -16.91
CA GLU A 116 -34.80 39.00 -18.05
C GLU A 116 -33.43 38.33 -18.25
N SER A 117 -33.20 37.20 -17.58
CA SER A 117 -32.11 36.27 -17.87
C SER A 117 -32.36 34.92 -17.17
N CYS A 118 -33.49 34.29 -17.47
CA CYS A 118 -33.68 32.88 -17.17
C CYS A 118 -33.36 32.11 -18.45
N CYS A 119 -32.16 31.53 -18.52
CA CYS A 119 -31.79 30.61 -19.57
C CYS A 119 -32.72 29.39 -19.53
N ASP A 120 -33.65 29.34 -20.47
CA ASP A 120 -34.51 28.20 -20.76
C ASP A 120 -33.63 27.04 -21.29
N MET A 121 -33.06 26.26 -20.37
CA MET A 121 -32.41 24.99 -20.71
C MET A 121 -33.53 23.98 -21.01
N LYS A 122 -33.85 23.83 -22.30
CA LYS A 122 -34.59 22.64 -22.76
C LYS A 122 -33.66 21.43 -22.64
N VAL A 123 -33.88 20.62 -21.62
CA VAL A 123 -33.36 19.26 -21.57
C VAL A 123 -34.14 18.46 -22.60
N VAL A 124 -33.47 18.06 -23.68
CA VAL A 124 -34.02 17.05 -24.58
C VAL A 124 -33.68 15.70 -23.93
N GLU A 125 -34.71 15.01 -23.45
CA GLU A 125 -34.58 13.62 -23.02
C GLU A 125 -34.36 12.75 -24.26
N GLU A 126 -33.14 12.23 -24.41
CA GLU A 126 -32.92 11.08 -25.27
C GLU A 126 -32.05 10.06 -24.51
N GLU A 127 -32.63 8.88 -24.31
CA GLU A 127 -32.05 7.77 -23.57
C GLU A 127 -30.84 7.22 -24.32
N THR A 128 -29.62 7.60 -23.93
CA THR A 128 -28.44 6.72 -24.01
C THR A 128 -27.36 7.15 -23.04
N ALA A 129 -26.69 6.15 -22.47
CA ALA A 129 -25.65 6.29 -21.47
C ALA A 129 -24.37 6.89 -22.07
N GLU A 130 -24.13 8.18 -21.82
CA GLU A 130 -22.81 8.80 -21.64
C GLU A 130 -23.00 10.30 -21.38
N ASN A 131 -23.08 10.69 -20.11
CA ASN A 131 -23.13 12.09 -19.69
C ASN A 131 -21.75 12.74 -19.87
N VAL A 132 -21.36 13.04 -21.10
CA VAL A 132 -20.31 14.00 -21.38
C VAL A 132 -20.97 15.38 -21.35
N ILE A 133 -20.73 16.14 -20.28
CA ILE A 133 -21.01 17.58 -20.26
C ILE A 133 -20.04 18.19 -21.26
N VAL A 134 -20.46 18.25 -22.52
CA VAL A 134 -19.82 19.11 -23.51
C VAL A 134 -20.27 20.51 -23.15
N CYS A 135 -19.43 21.21 -22.38
CA CYS A 135 -19.46 22.66 -22.35
C CYS A 135 -19.19 23.12 -23.78
N HIS A 136 -20.23 23.22 -24.59
CA HIS A 136 -20.17 24.00 -25.81
C HIS A 136 -19.85 25.40 -25.31
N GLU A 137 -18.59 25.82 -25.49
CA GLU A 137 -18.22 27.22 -25.45
C GLU A 137 -19.14 27.89 -26.46
N ILE A 138 -20.29 28.36 -25.97
CA ILE A 138 -21.11 29.30 -26.71
C ILE A 138 -20.31 30.59 -26.64
N THR A 139 -19.32 30.64 -27.53
CA THR A 139 -18.78 31.85 -28.14
C THR A 139 -19.91 32.49 -28.96
N THR A 140 -21.06 32.74 -28.33
CA THR A 140 -21.92 33.82 -28.77
C THR A 140 -21.21 35.06 -28.29
N SER A 141 -20.41 35.60 -29.18
CA SER A 141 -20.04 37.00 -29.21
C SER A 141 -21.33 37.81 -29.10
N ILE A 142 -21.79 38.05 -27.87
CA ILE A 142 -22.75 39.10 -27.58
C ILE A 142 -21.94 40.36 -27.82
N ASN A 143 -21.89 40.80 -29.08
CA ASN A 143 -21.23 42.04 -29.47
C ASN A 143 -22.01 43.16 -28.79
N MET A 144 -21.62 43.47 -27.56
CA MET A 144 -22.19 44.55 -26.77
C MET A 144 -21.90 45.84 -27.52
N ILE A 145 -22.90 46.45 -28.14
CA ILE A 145 -22.70 47.72 -28.85
C ILE A 145 -22.53 48.84 -27.80
N CYS A 146 -21.63 49.77 -28.06
CA CYS A 146 -21.39 50.95 -27.24
C CYS A 146 -22.70 51.71 -27.03
N LYS A 147 -23.15 51.87 -25.78
CA LYS A 147 -24.37 52.63 -25.47
C LYS A 147 -24.22 54.15 -25.62
N GLY A 148 -22.99 54.65 -25.76
CA GLY A 148 -22.73 56.08 -25.96
C GLY A 148 -22.83 56.53 -27.43
N CYS A 149 -22.49 55.65 -28.38
CA CYS A 149 -22.51 55.98 -29.81
C CYS A 149 -23.34 55.03 -30.67
N HIS A 150 -23.79 53.89 -30.14
CA HIS A 150 -24.55 52.84 -30.83
C HIS A 150 -23.91 52.29 -32.12
N LEU A 151 -22.64 52.60 -32.38
CA LEU A 151 -21.95 52.29 -33.64
C LEU A 151 -20.84 51.25 -33.47
N ASN A 152 -20.07 51.34 -32.40
CA ASN A 152 -18.88 50.52 -32.20
C ASN A 152 -19.11 49.45 -31.13
N GLU A 153 -18.36 48.36 -31.21
CA GLU A 153 -18.32 47.35 -30.16
C GLU A 153 -17.75 47.91 -28.86
N SER A 154 -18.33 47.47 -27.76
CA SER A 154 -17.89 47.80 -26.42
C SER A 154 -16.68 46.96 -26.06
N THR A 155 -15.68 47.64 -25.50
CA THR A 155 -14.39 47.03 -25.15
C THR A 155 -14.08 47.16 -23.65
N PHE A 156 -14.91 47.87 -22.89
CA PHE A 156 -14.69 48.11 -21.46
C PHE A 156 -15.95 47.89 -20.64
N LEU A 157 -15.74 47.36 -19.43
CA LEU A 157 -16.73 47.13 -18.37
C LEU A 157 -16.26 47.87 -17.12
N PHE A 158 -17.12 48.67 -16.49
CA PHE A 158 -16.79 49.32 -15.22
C PHE A 158 -17.04 48.37 -14.04
N LEU A 159 -16.04 48.22 -13.16
CA LEU A 159 -16.14 47.49 -11.90
C LEU A 159 -16.04 48.48 -10.73
N PRO A 160 -16.88 48.35 -9.67
CA PRO A 160 -17.73 47.21 -9.32
C PRO A 160 -19.16 47.25 -9.88
N CYS A 161 -19.60 48.36 -10.49
CA CYS A 161 -21.00 48.58 -10.83
C CYS A 161 -21.53 47.73 -12.00
N ARG A 162 -20.68 47.09 -12.81
CA ARG A 162 -21.03 46.31 -14.02
C ARG A 162 -21.90 47.04 -15.05
N HIS A 163 -22.23 48.30 -14.79
CA HIS A 163 -22.85 49.16 -15.75
C HIS A 163 -21.81 49.54 -16.80
N LEU A 164 -22.21 49.33 -18.04
CA LEU A 164 -21.84 50.07 -19.22
C LEU A 164 -20.84 49.39 -20.15
N CYS A 165 -21.28 49.43 -21.41
CA CYS A 165 -20.59 48.97 -22.59
C CYS A 165 -20.23 50.22 -23.40
N SER A 166 -18.96 50.62 -23.42
CA SER A 166 -18.47 51.76 -24.19
C SER A 166 -17.31 51.37 -25.10
N CYS A 167 -17.21 52.01 -26.26
CA CYS A 167 -16.04 51.86 -27.14
C CYS A 167 -14.90 52.78 -26.67
N LYS A 168 -13.66 52.47 -27.08
CA LYS A 168 -12.45 53.29 -26.80
C LYS A 168 -12.65 54.79 -27.03
N ALA A 169 -13.43 55.19 -28.04
CA ALA A 169 -13.69 56.60 -28.33
C ALA A 169 -14.61 57.27 -27.30
N CYS A 170 -15.55 56.53 -26.71
CA CYS A 170 -16.50 57.05 -25.73
C CYS A 170 -16.00 57.00 -24.28
N GLU A 171 -14.85 56.35 -24.04
CA GLU A 171 -14.24 56.17 -22.72
C GLU A 171 -14.03 57.51 -21.99
N HIS A 172 -13.46 58.49 -22.66
CA HIS A 172 -13.05 59.78 -22.07
C HIS A 172 -14.23 60.71 -21.73
N SER A 173 -15.40 60.46 -22.32
CA SER A 173 -16.63 61.23 -22.09
C SER A 173 -17.45 60.73 -20.88
N LEU A 174 -17.14 59.56 -20.33
CA LEU A 174 -17.87 58.93 -19.24
C LEU A 174 -17.19 59.24 -17.90
N LYS A 175 -17.61 60.34 -17.26
CA LYS A 175 -17.03 60.79 -15.98
C LYS A 175 -17.53 59.98 -14.76
N ALA A 176 -18.60 59.22 -14.90
CA ALA A 176 -19.15 58.32 -13.90
C ALA A 176 -20.06 57.28 -14.56
N CYS A 177 -20.34 56.19 -13.83
CA CYS A 177 -21.40 55.24 -14.17
C CYS A 177 -22.77 55.95 -14.19
N PRO A 178 -23.56 55.92 -15.27
CA PRO A 178 -24.97 56.27 -15.22
C PRO A 178 -25.78 55.28 -14.37
#